data_AF-A0A851M4N7-F1
#
_entry.id   AF-A0A851M4N7-F1
#
_cell.length_a   1.000
_cell.length_b   1.000
_cell.length_c   1.000
_cell.angle_alpha   90.00
_cell.angle_beta   90.00
_cell.angle_gamma   90.00
#
_symmetry.space_group_name_H-M   'P 1'
#
loop_
_entity.id
_entity.type
_entity.pdbx_description
1 polymer ?
#
loop_
_entity_poly.entity_id
_entity_poly.type
_entity_poly.pdbx_seq_one_letter_code
_entity_poly.pdbx_strand_id
1 'polypeptide(L)'
;GMPAETTIAICSMIMGGIFEKFPKLKVCFAHGGGAFPYTVGRISHGFNMRPDLCAVDNKVDPRKYLGSFYTDSLVHDRSALRLLTSVIGEVS
;
A
#
# COMPACT_ATOMS: atom_id res chain seq x y z
N GLY A 1 2.85 -10.10 12.98
CA GLY A 1 2.87 -11.25 12.05
C GLY A 1 3.05 -10.73 10.66
N MET A 2 3.77 -11.47 9.80
CA MET A 2 4.33 -10.96 8.54
C MET A 2 3.34 -10.16 7.66
N PRO A 3 2.07 -10.56 7.42
CA PRO A 3 1.16 -9.78 6.58
C PRO A 3 0.84 -8.37 7.13
N ALA A 4 0.73 -8.25 8.46
CA ALA A 4 0.48 -6.96 9.11
C ALA A 4 1.73 -6.08 9.08
N GLU A 5 2.92 -6.66 9.27
CA GLU A 5 4.19 -5.95 9.21
C GLU A 5 4.45 -5.37 7.82
N THR A 6 4.19 -6.12 6.75
CA THR A 6 4.30 -5.61 5.37
C THR A 6 3.31 -4.46 5.12
N THR A 7 2.08 -4.59 5.63
CA THR A 7 1.07 -3.52 5.51
C THR A 7 1.54 -2.24 6.22
N ILE A 8 2.09 -2.38 7.42
CA ILE A 8 2.64 -1.26 8.20
C ILE A 8 3.81 -0.63 7.44
N ALA A 9 4.72 -1.42 6.86
CA ALA A 9 5.83 -0.91 6.07
C ALA A 9 5.35 -0.07 4.87
N ILE A 10 4.34 -0.56 4.12
CA ILE A 10 3.72 0.19 3.02
C ILE A 10 3.15 1.52 3.54
N CYS A 11 2.36 1.48 4.61
CA CYS A 11 1.78 2.68 5.22
C CYS A 11 2.84 3.67 5.70
N SER A 12 3.92 3.21 6.33
CA SER A 12 5.02 4.06 6.79
C SER A 12 5.73 4.75 5.63
N MET A 13 5.94 4.05 4.51
CA MET A 13 6.55 4.67 3.32
C MET A 13 5.63 5.69 2.66
N ILE A 14 4.33 5.40 2.57
CA ILE A 14 3.32 6.31 2.02
C ILE A 14 3.16 7.53 2.93
N MET A 15 2.76 7.34 4.18
CA MET A 15 2.42 8.43 5.09
C MET A 15 3.64 9.24 5.51
N GLY A 16 4.82 8.61 5.57
CA GLY A 16 6.10 9.29 5.80
C GLY A 16 6.65 10.02 4.56
N GLY A 17 5.91 10.05 3.45
CA GLY A 17 6.27 10.84 2.25
C GLY A 17 7.48 10.31 1.49
N ILE A 18 7.86 9.04 1.65
CA ILE A 18 9.06 8.49 1.00
C ILE A 18 8.93 8.47 -0.52
N PHE A 19 7.75 8.12 -1.04
CA PHE A 19 7.50 8.13 -2.48
C PHE A 19 7.44 9.55 -3.07
N GLU A 20 7.04 10.56 -2.30
CA GLU A 20 7.13 11.96 -2.71
C GLU A 20 8.59 12.43 -2.78
N LYS A 21 9.39 12.06 -1.78
CA LYS A 21 10.80 12.44 -1.69
C LYS A 21 11.66 11.76 -2.76
N PHE A 22 11.31 10.55 -3.16
CA PHE A 22 12.06 9.75 -4.12
C PHE A 22 11.13 9.17 -5.21
N PRO A 23 10.65 10.00 -6.15
CA PRO A 23 9.63 9.59 -7.14
C PRO A 23 10.10 8.52 -8.14
N LYS A 24 11.41 8.25 -8.20
CA LYS A 24 12.01 7.21 -9.05
C LYS A 24 12.35 5.92 -8.29
N LEU A 25 12.13 5.89 -6.97
CA LEU A 25 12.41 4.72 -6.14
C LEU A 25 11.48 3.58 -6.52
N LYS A 26 12.05 2.40 -6.79
CA LYS A 26 11.29 1.18 -7.04
C LYS A 26 11.38 0.27 -5.81
N VAL A 27 10.22 -0.04 -5.22
CA VAL A 27 10.11 -0.91 -4.05
C VAL A 27 9.19 -2.06 -4.39
N CYS A 28 9.55 -3.28 -4.00
CA CYS A 28 8.70 -4.45 -4.09
C CYS A 28 8.44 -4.98 -2.68
N PHE A 29 7.17 -5.15 -2.31
CA PHE A 29 6.77 -5.72 -1.03
C PHE A 29 6.42 -7.20 -1.16
N ALA A 30 6.93 -8.00 -0.23
CA ALA A 30 6.73 -9.45 -0.24
C ALA A 30 5.29 -9.86 0.04
N HIS A 31 4.92 -11.07 -0.38
CA HIS A 31 3.67 -11.77 -0.08
C HIS A 31 2.42 -10.95 -0.47
N GLY A 32 2.38 -10.41 -1.70
CA GLY A 32 1.26 -9.60 -2.17
C GLY A 32 1.04 -8.29 -1.41
N GLY A 33 2.06 -7.78 -0.71
CA GLY A 33 1.89 -6.61 0.16
C GLY A 33 1.18 -6.93 1.48
N GLY A 34 1.13 -8.21 1.88
CA GLY A 34 0.50 -8.67 3.10
C GLY A 34 -1.02 -8.43 3.10
N ALA A 35 -1.52 -7.72 4.11
CA ALA A 35 -2.94 -7.38 4.22
C ALA A 35 -3.31 -6.04 3.55
N PHE A 36 -2.36 -5.34 2.91
CA PHE A 36 -2.61 -4.02 2.32
C PHE A 36 -3.72 -4.02 1.26
N PRO A 37 -3.78 -4.97 0.29
CA PRO A 37 -4.85 -4.96 -0.72
C PRO A 37 -6.26 -5.01 -0.11
N TYR A 38 -6.43 -5.78 0.95
CA TYR A 38 -7.70 -5.87 1.68
C TYR A 38 -8.01 -4.61 2.49
N THR A 39 -6.99 -3.95 3.04
CA THR A 39 -7.16 -2.88 4.03
C THR A 39 -7.03 -1.46 3.48
N VAL A 40 -6.57 -1.27 2.24
CA VAL A 40 -6.29 0.06 1.65
C VAL A 40 -7.50 1.00 1.73
N GLY A 41 -8.71 0.48 1.58
CA GLY A 41 -9.93 1.29 1.70
C GLY A 41 -10.16 1.83 3.10
N ARG A 42 -9.88 1.01 4.14
CA ARG A 42 -9.95 1.42 5.55
C ARG A 42 -8.83 2.39 5.89
N ILE A 43 -7.63 2.17 5.37
CA ILE A 43 -6.47 3.04 5.56
C ILE A 43 -6.75 4.44 4.97
N SER A 44 -7.21 4.52 3.73
CA SER A 44 -7.59 5.78 3.07
C SER A 44 -8.75 6.47 3.80
N HIS A 45 -9.76 5.74 4.26
CA HIS A 45 -10.82 6.35 5.07
C HIS A 45 -10.28 6.95 6.38
N GLY A 46 -9.45 6.21 7.12
CA GLY A 46 -8.81 6.70 8.34
C GLY A 46 -7.94 7.93 8.09
N PHE A 47 -7.17 7.93 7.00
CA PHE A 47 -6.35 9.06 6.57
C PHE A 47 -7.18 10.34 6.38
N ASN A 48 -8.32 10.23 5.70
CA ASN A 48 -9.21 11.35 5.44
C ASN A 48 -9.99 11.81 6.68
N MET A 49 -10.31 10.89 7.61
CA MET A 49 -11.04 11.21 8.84
C MET A 49 -10.15 11.77 9.96
N ARG A 50 -8.87 11.42 9.97
CA ARG A 50 -7.88 11.86 10.97
C ARG A 50 -6.60 12.40 10.31
N PRO A 51 -6.71 13.45 9.49
CA PRO A 51 -5.55 14.04 8.83
C PRO A 51 -4.53 14.59 9.84
N ASP A 52 -4.99 14.97 11.03
CA ASP A 52 -4.15 15.39 12.17
C ASP A 52 -3.20 14.30 12.68
N LEU A 53 -3.49 13.02 12.40
CA LEU A 53 -2.63 11.89 12.74
C LEU A 53 -1.95 11.27 11.52
N CYS A 54 -2.68 11.13 10.42
CA CYS A 54 -2.26 10.32 9.29
C CYS A 54 -1.64 11.12 8.14
N ALA A 55 -1.96 12.41 8.04
CA ALA A 55 -1.54 13.28 6.94
C ALA A 55 -0.50 14.34 7.36
N VAL A 56 0.24 14.05 8.44
CA VAL A 56 1.22 14.97 9.05
C VAL A 56 2.40 15.21 8.12
N ASP A 57 3.03 14.13 7.63
CA ASP A 57 4.22 14.20 6.78
C ASP A 57 3.90 14.14 5.28
N ASN A 58 2.72 13.61 4.94
CA ASN A 58 2.26 13.50 3.56
C ASN A 58 0.75 13.72 3.45
N LYS A 59 0.33 14.65 2.59
CA LYS A 59 -1.08 15.05 2.40
C LYS A 59 -1.79 14.28 1.27
N VAL A 60 -1.11 13.35 0.62
CA VAL A 60 -1.64 12.57 -0.50
C VAL A 60 -2.33 11.31 0.03
N ASP A 61 -3.58 11.09 -0.38
CA ASP A 61 -4.34 9.89 -0.01
C ASP A 61 -3.57 8.60 -0.39
N PRO A 62 -3.45 7.62 0.51
CA PRO A 62 -2.77 6.35 0.25
C PRO A 62 -3.19 5.63 -1.04
N ARG A 63 -4.45 5.74 -1.48
CA ARG A 63 -4.92 5.15 -2.75
C ARG A 63 -4.26 5.73 -3.98
N LYS A 64 -3.74 6.97 -3.93
CA LYS A 64 -3.04 7.59 -5.05
C LYS A 64 -1.64 7.01 -5.30
N TYR A 65 -1.13 6.18 -4.39
CA TYR A 65 0.13 5.46 -4.54
C TYR A 65 -0.03 4.07 -5.15
N LEU A 66 -1.25 3.63 -5.47
CA LEU A 66 -1.46 2.41 -6.23
C LEU A 66 -0.80 2.59 -7.60
N GLY A 67 0.20 1.76 -7.91
CA GLY A 67 1.06 1.87 -9.09
C GLY A 67 2.42 2.52 -8.84
N SER A 68 2.68 3.10 -7.66
CA SER A 68 3.99 3.70 -7.29
C SER A 68 4.96 2.70 -6.67
N PHE A 69 4.51 1.48 -6.39
CA PHE A 69 5.32 0.37 -5.87
C PHE A 69 4.80 -0.95 -6.43
N TYR A 70 5.57 -2.01 -6.21
CA TYR A 70 5.26 -3.37 -6.65
C TYR A 70 4.98 -4.28 -5.46
N THR A 71 4.32 -5.39 -5.73
CA THR A 71 4.25 -6.55 -4.84
C THR A 71 4.62 -7.80 -5.64
N ASP A 72 5.08 -8.85 -4.96
CA ASP A 72 5.06 -10.19 -5.58
C ASP A 72 3.62 -10.73 -5.66
N SER A 73 3.44 -11.91 -6.26
CA SER A 73 2.16 -12.62 -6.37
C SER A 73 2.05 -13.84 -5.44
N LEU A 74 2.91 -13.93 -4.41
CA LEU A 74 2.98 -15.08 -3.51
C LEU A 74 1.88 -15.02 -2.44
N VAL A 75 0.64 -15.33 -2.85
CA VAL A 75 -0.56 -15.22 -1.99
C VAL A 75 -1.29 -16.54 -1.76
N HIS A 76 -0.79 -17.65 -2.33
CA HIS A 76 -1.25 -19.04 -2.12
C HIS A 76 -2.74 -19.34 -2.40
N ASP A 77 -3.52 -18.39 -2.90
CA ASP A 77 -4.94 -18.58 -3.23
C ASP A 77 -5.35 -17.75 -4.45
N ARG A 78 -6.26 -18.30 -5.26
CA ARG A 78 -6.74 -17.65 -6.49
C ARG A 78 -7.61 -16.43 -6.19
N SER A 79 -8.43 -16.47 -5.14
CA SER A 79 -9.27 -15.32 -4.75
C SER A 79 -8.41 -14.20 -4.17
N ALA A 80 -7.39 -14.55 -3.39
CA ALA A 80 -6.40 -13.58 -2.91
C ALA A 80 -5.65 -12.92 -4.07
N LEU A 81 -5.23 -13.69 -5.09
CA LEU A 81 -4.58 -13.14 -6.28
C LEU A 81 -5.52 -12.22 -7.07
N ARG A 82 -6.79 -12.58 -7.22
CA ARG A 82 -7.80 -11.70 -7.85
C ARG A 82 -8.00 -10.39 -7.09
N LEU A 83 -8.03 -10.44 -5.75
CA LEU A 83 -8.09 -9.23 -4.94
C LEU A 83 -6.84 -8.38 -5.17
N LEU A 84 -5.66 -9.01 -5.11
CA LEU A 84 -4.38 -8.35 -5.32
C LEU A 84 -4.36 -7.60 -6.66
N THR A 85 -4.66 -8.27 -7.78
CA THR A 85 -4.65 -7.63 -9.10
C THR A 85 -5.73 -6.56 -9.24
N SER A 86 -6.90 -6.74 -8.62
CA SER A 86 -7.97 -5.73 -8.65
C SER A 86 -7.64 -4.43 -7.88
N VAL A 87 -6.73 -4.50 -6.91
CA VAL A 87 -6.37 -3.36 -6.04
C VAL A 87 -5.03 -2.76 -6.43
N ILE A 88 -3.98 -3.58 -6.59
CA ILE A 88 -2.62 -3.13 -6.92
C ILE A 88 -2.46 -2.91 -8.43
N GLY A 89 -3.18 -3.66 -9.26
CA GLY A 89 -3.09 -3.62 -10.71
C GLY A 89 -2.21 -4.73 -11.30
N GLU A 90 -2.18 -4.79 -12.63
CA GLU A 90 -1.33 -5.69 -13.42
C GLU A 90 -0.21 -4.87 -14.07
N VAL A 91 0.98 -5.47 -14.21
CA VAL A 91 2.07 -4.86 -14.99
C VAL A 91 1.72 -5.05 -16.47
N SER A 92 1.65 -3.95 -17.22
CA SER A 92 1.44 -3.95 -18.68
C SER A 92 2.76 -3.97 -19.43
#